data_AF-A0A6N8IZ89-F1
#
_entry.id   AF-A0A6N8IZ89-F1
#
_cell.length_a   1.000
_cell.length_b   1.000
_cell.length_c   1.000
_cell.angle_alpha   90.00
_cell.angle_beta   90.00
_cell.angle_gamma   90.00
#
_symmetry.space_group_name_H-M   'P 1'
#
loop_
_entity.id
_entity.type
_entity.pdbx_description
1 polymer ?
#
loop_
_entity_poly.entity_id
_entity_poly.type
_entity_poly.pdbx_seq_one_letter_code
_entity_poly.pdbx_strand_id
1 'polypeptide(L)'
;MCYCRDCQAFARYLGTPEGILNDQGGTDIIATLPRHVHLTKGAERLLCVRLSDKGMLRWYASCCRTPIGNTPPDPKLPYVGLVRTCLPGTPSELDGAFGPARVSLNTGSANGQVSPTRIAAFFAILKIMRNVLGARLSGAFKENPFFRPGSAVPIVVPHVLKPDERHVLRGDT
;
A
#
# COMPACT_ATOMS: atom_id res chain seq x y z
N MET A 1 -8.18 2.76 6.09
CA MET A 1 -7.15 3.59 6.75
C MET A 1 -6.17 2.74 7.54
N CYS A 2 -4.87 2.91 7.32
CA CYS A 2 -3.81 2.29 8.11
C CYS A 2 -2.98 3.38 8.80
N TYR A 3 -2.79 3.25 10.11
CA TYR A 3 -2.09 4.22 10.95
C TYR A 3 -0.70 3.75 11.38
N CYS A 4 -0.15 2.68 10.77
CA CYS A 4 1.15 2.16 11.21
C CYS A 4 2.28 3.15 10.92
N ARG A 5 3.32 3.12 11.76
CA ARG A 5 4.53 3.94 11.59
C ARG A 5 5.18 3.79 10.21
N ASP A 6 5.07 2.62 9.59
CA ASP A 6 5.63 2.37 8.26
C ASP A 6 4.82 3.07 7.14
N CYS A 7 3.50 3.23 7.28
CA CYS A 7 2.70 4.03 6.34
C CYS A 7 3.06 5.51 6.46
N GLN A 8 3.22 6.01 7.69
CA GLN A 8 3.67 7.38 7.94
C GLN A 8 5.09 7.63 7.43
N ALA A 9 6.02 6.71 7.69
CA ALA A 9 7.40 6.78 7.21
C ALA A 9 7.48 6.79 5.68
N PHE A 10 6.63 6.01 5.00
CA PHE A 10 6.55 6.05 3.54
C PHE A 10 6.08 7.41 3.03
N ALA A 11 5.07 8.01 3.65
CA ALA A 11 4.59 9.33 3.28
C ALA A 11 5.68 10.41 3.48
N ARG A 12 6.43 10.34 4.60
CA ARG A 12 7.59 11.21 4.86
C ARG A 12 8.73 10.98 3.86
N TYR A 13 9.01 9.73 3.48
CA TYR A 13 10.02 9.40 2.45
C TYR A 13 9.68 9.98 1.07
N LEU A 14 8.39 10.13 0.77
CA LEU A 14 7.93 10.76 -0.46
C LEU A 14 7.97 12.29 -0.40
N GLY A 15 8.17 12.88 0.78
CA GLY A 15 8.31 14.32 0.97
C GLY A 15 6.99 15.10 0.96
N THR A 16 5.84 14.41 0.97
CA THR A 16 4.50 15.03 0.92
C THR A 16 3.51 14.41 1.91
N PRO A 17 3.87 14.27 3.21
CA PRO A 17 3.02 13.57 4.18
C PRO A 17 1.62 14.17 4.31
N GLU A 18 1.45 15.49 4.17
CA GLU A 18 0.16 16.19 4.25
C GLU A 18 -0.78 15.83 3.09
N GLY A 19 -0.22 15.44 1.93
CA GLY A 19 -0.98 14.99 0.76
C GLY A 19 -1.30 13.50 0.75
N ILE A 20 -0.83 12.74 1.75
CA ILE A 20 -0.93 11.26 1.78
C ILE A 20 -1.59 10.77 3.07
N LEU A 21 -1.31 11.44 4.19
CA LEU A 21 -1.84 11.11 5.51
C LEU A 21 -3.04 12.00 5.83
N ASN A 22 -4.04 11.44 6.50
CA ASN A 22 -5.01 12.26 7.21
C ASN A 22 -4.39 12.88 8.46
N ASP A 23 -5.13 13.78 9.11
CA ASP A 23 -4.69 14.51 10.32
C ASP A 23 -4.20 13.60 11.45
N GLN A 24 -4.69 12.37 11.51
CA GLN A 24 -4.34 11.37 12.53
C GLN A 24 -3.18 10.46 12.11
N GLY A 25 -2.50 10.75 10.99
CA GLY A 25 -1.36 9.97 10.48
C GLY A 25 -1.76 8.70 9.73
N GLY A 26 -2.99 8.64 9.23
CA GLY A 26 -3.56 7.48 8.53
C GLY A 26 -3.44 7.59 7.02
N THR A 27 -2.94 6.55 6.36
CA THR A 27 -3.02 6.42 4.90
C THR A 27 -4.31 5.71 4.50
N ASP A 28 -5.05 6.27 3.54
CA ASP A 28 -6.21 5.58 2.96
C ASP A 28 -5.77 4.54 1.93
N ILE A 29 -6.22 3.31 2.12
CA ILE A 29 -5.74 2.14 1.37
C ILE A 29 -6.93 1.37 0.84
N ILE A 30 -6.94 1.19 -0.48
CA ILE A 30 -7.88 0.30 -1.18
C ILE A 30 -7.19 -1.05 -1.36
N ALA A 31 -7.69 -2.05 -0.65
CA ALA A 31 -7.22 -3.43 -0.75
C ALA A 31 -7.83 -4.13 -1.97
N THR A 32 -7.00 -4.62 -2.89
CA THR A 32 -7.45 -5.37 -4.08
C THR A 32 -6.43 -6.43 -4.51
N LEU A 33 -6.74 -7.15 -5.58
CA LEU A 33 -5.85 -8.12 -6.21
C LEU A 33 -5.00 -7.43 -7.29
N PRO A 34 -3.72 -7.81 -7.47
CA PRO A 34 -2.86 -7.27 -8.52
C PRO A 34 -3.44 -7.39 -9.94
N ARG A 35 -4.23 -8.44 -10.21
CA ARG A 35 -4.89 -8.66 -11.51
C ARG A 35 -5.86 -7.55 -11.93
N HIS A 36 -6.34 -6.75 -10.98
CA HIS A 36 -7.21 -5.60 -11.27
C HIS A 36 -6.41 -4.34 -11.58
N VAL A 37 -5.08 -4.38 -11.47
CA VAL A 37 -4.19 -3.25 -11.73
C VAL A 37 -3.49 -3.46 -13.07
N HIS A 38 -3.54 -2.44 -13.91
CA HIS A 38 -2.89 -2.43 -15.21
C HIS A 38 -2.03 -1.17 -15.34
N LEU A 39 -0.73 -1.35 -15.57
CA LEU A 39 0.18 -0.25 -15.89
C LEU A 39 0.15 -0.05 -17.40
N THR A 40 -0.65 0.91 -17.86
CA THR A 40 -0.85 1.15 -19.30
C THR A 40 0.21 2.06 -19.91
N LYS A 41 0.78 2.96 -19.11
CA LYS A 41 1.85 3.91 -19.49
C LYS A 41 2.73 4.21 -18.27
N GLY A 42 3.97 4.66 -18.50
CA GLY A 42 4.84 5.18 -17.43
C GLY A 42 5.42 4.10 -16.51
N ALA A 43 5.43 2.83 -16.92
CA ALA A 43 6.00 1.74 -16.14
C ALA A 43 7.51 1.94 -15.89
N GLU A 44 8.21 2.57 -16.83
CA GLU A 44 9.61 2.99 -16.73
C GLU A 44 9.86 4.08 -15.67
N ARG A 45 8.81 4.79 -15.25
CA ARG A 45 8.87 5.80 -14.19
C ARG A 45 8.52 5.23 -12.82
N LEU A 46 8.16 3.95 -12.73
CA LEU A 46 7.87 3.29 -11.46
C LEU A 46 9.15 3.11 -10.65
N LEU A 47 9.08 3.40 -9.35
CA LEU A 47 10.14 3.11 -8.38
C LEU A 47 9.57 2.27 -7.25
N CYS A 48 10.47 1.56 -6.56
CA CYS A 48 10.13 0.75 -5.40
C CYS A 48 11.08 1.06 -4.24
N VAL A 49 10.52 1.29 -3.06
CA VAL A 49 11.27 1.39 -1.80
C VAL A 49 10.81 0.31 -0.83
N ARG A 50 11.72 -0.20 -0.02
CA ARG A 50 11.42 -1.02 1.15
C ARG A 50 11.98 -0.33 2.38
N LEU A 51 11.13 -0.16 3.39
CA LEU A 51 11.55 0.48 4.64
C LEU A 51 12.47 -0.43 5.47
N SER A 52 12.50 -1.73 5.17
CA SER A 52 13.48 -2.70 5.67
C SER A 52 13.63 -3.86 4.69
N ASP A 53 14.67 -4.66 4.87
CA ASP A 53 14.96 -5.90 4.14
C ASP A 53 13.83 -6.96 4.19
N LYS A 54 12.97 -6.90 5.20
CA LYS A 54 11.79 -7.78 5.40
C LYS A 54 10.46 -7.07 5.15
N GLY A 55 10.48 -5.77 4.89
CA GLY A 55 9.29 -4.95 4.71
C GLY A 55 8.57 -5.19 3.38
N MET A 56 7.37 -4.62 3.29
CA MET A 56 6.58 -4.58 2.05
C MET A 56 7.30 -3.82 0.93
N LEU A 57 7.03 -4.20 -0.31
CA LEU A 57 7.40 -3.40 -1.48
C LEU A 57 6.46 -2.20 -1.56
N ARG A 58 6.99 -0.98 -1.62
CA ARG A 58 6.21 0.26 -1.70
C ARG A 58 6.51 0.97 -3.01
N TRP A 59 5.49 1.10 -3.83
CA TRP A 59 5.54 1.56 -5.21
C TRP A 59 5.17 3.03 -5.31
N TYR A 60 5.91 3.80 -6.09
CA TYR A 60 5.67 5.23 -6.31
C TYR A 60 6.21 5.69 -7.68
N ALA A 61 5.72 6.83 -8.17
CA ALA A 61 6.20 7.41 -9.42
C ALA A 61 7.44 8.27 -9.19
N SER A 62 8.48 8.11 -10.02
CA SER A 62 9.72 8.89 -9.94
C SER A 62 9.54 10.38 -10.26
N CYS A 63 8.64 10.74 -11.16
CA CYS A 63 8.50 12.10 -11.67
C CYS A 63 7.89 13.08 -10.66
N CYS A 64 6.99 12.61 -9.79
CA CYS A 64 6.24 13.45 -8.86
C CYS A 64 6.16 12.86 -7.45
N ARG A 65 6.81 11.72 -7.20
CA ARG A 65 6.75 10.97 -5.94
C ARG A 65 5.33 10.55 -5.52
N THR A 66 4.37 10.50 -6.44
CA THR A 66 3.01 10.02 -6.16
C THR A 66 3.07 8.60 -5.58
N PRO A 67 2.50 8.36 -4.38
CA PRO A 67 2.42 7.01 -3.84
C PRO A 67 1.45 6.20 -4.69
N ILE A 68 1.80 4.97 -5.09
CA ILE A 68 0.89 4.11 -5.86
C ILE A 68 0.29 3.06 -4.93
N GLY A 69 1.13 2.34 -4.19
CA GLY A 69 0.63 1.27 -3.32
C GLY A 69 1.72 0.40 -2.75
N ASN A 70 1.31 -0.70 -2.12
CA ASN A 70 2.24 -1.69 -1.60
C ASN A 70 1.83 -3.12 -1.94
N THR A 71 2.82 -3.99 -2.10
CA THR A 71 2.62 -5.44 -2.31
C THR A 71 3.51 -6.24 -1.34
N PRO A 72 3.12 -7.48 -0.98
CA PRO A 72 4.05 -8.42 -0.36
C PRO A 72 5.23 -8.70 -1.31
N PRO A 73 6.42 -9.07 -0.79
CA PRO A 73 7.56 -9.46 -1.63
C PRO A 73 7.35 -10.80 -2.33
N ASP A 74 6.51 -11.69 -1.80
CA ASP A 74 6.10 -12.93 -2.48
C ASP A 74 4.86 -12.66 -3.36
N PRO A 75 4.96 -12.69 -4.71
CA PRO A 75 3.82 -12.46 -5.59
C PRO A 75 2.75 -13.55 -5.47
N LYS A 76 3.07 -14.70 -4.87
CA LYS A 76 2.08 -15.72 -4.55
C LYS A 76 1.15 -15.26 -3.43
N LEU A 77 1.41 -14.16 -2.72
CA LEU A 77 0.39 -13.49 -1.91
C LEU A 77 -0.18 -12.31 -2.73
N PRO A 78 -1.12 -12.56 -3.69
CA PRO A 78 -1.63 -11.55 -4.62
C PRO A 78 -2.50 -10.51 -3.89
N TYR A 79 -1.85 -9.58 -3.23
CA TYR A 79 -2.46 -8.44 -2.55
C TYR A 79 -1.76 -7.16 -3.01
N VAL A 80 -2.56 -6.15 -3.31
CA VAL A 80 -2.09 -4.78 -3.45
C VAL A 80 -2.95 -3.87 -2.58
N GLY A 81 -2.30 -3.04 -1.78
CA GLY A 81 -2.93 -1.91 -1.12
C GLY A 81 -2.64 -0.65 -1.91
N LEU A 82 -3.59 -0.17 -2.72
CA LEU A 82 -3.45 1.07 -3.46
C LEU A 82 -3.64 2.25 -2.52
N VAL A 83 -2.76 3.25 -2.61
CA VAL A 83 -2.93 4.49 -1.85
C VAL A 83 -3.98 5.32 -2.55
N ARG A 84 -5.07 5.66 -1.87
CA ARG A 84 -6.24 6.28 -2.49
C ARG A 84 -5.91 7.60 -3.21
N THR A 85 -4.98 8.39 -2.70
CA THR A 85 -4.56 9.66 -3.28
C THR A 85 -3.86 9.53 -4.64
N CYS A 86 -3.52 8.31 -5.06
CA CYS A 86 -3.00 8.03 -6.40
C CYS A 86 -4.10 7.96 -7.47
N LEU A 87 -5.35 7.81 -7.05
CA LEU A 87 -6.48 7.63 -7.95
C LEU A 87 -7.11 8.99 -8.27
N PRO A 88 -7.43 9.27 -9.54
CA PRO A 88 -8.13 10.50 -9.91
C PRO A 88 -9.58 10.45 -9.43
N GLY A 89 -10.12 11.62 -9.11
CA GLY A 89 -11.52 11.79 -8.73
C GLY A 89 -11.70 12.53 -7.40
N THR A 90 -12.88 13.09 -7.23
CA THR A 90 -13.32 13.69 -5.96
C THR A 90 -13.53 12.60 -4.89
N PRO A 91 -13.55 12.96 -3.59
CA PRO A 91 -13.85 12.01 -2.53
C PRO A 91 -15.15 11.23 -2.75
N SER A 92 -16.21 11.90 -3.23
CA SER A 92 -17.52 11.30 -3.51
C SER A 92 -17.47 10.26 -4.64
N GLU A 93 -16.79 10.57 -5.75
CA GLU A 93 -16.62 9.63 -6.86
C GLU A 93 -15.85 8.38 -6.43
N LEU A 94 -14.77 8.57 -5.66
CA LEU A 94 -13.98 7.47 -5.11
C LEU A 94 -14.77 6.65 -4.08
N ASP A 95 -15.61 7.28 -3.25
CA ASP A 95 -16.49 6.56 -2.32
C ASP A 95 -17.59 5.79 -3.07
N GLY A 96 -18.11 6.34 -4.17
CA GLY A 96 -19.05 5.63 -5.05
C GLY A 96 -18.43 4.39 -5.70
N ALA A 97 -17.16 4.47 -6.12
CA ALA A 97 -16.46 3.37 -6.77
C ALA A 97 -15.95 2.28 -5.81
N PHE A 98 -15.39 2.67 -4.66
CA PHE A 98 -14.69 1.74 -3.75
C PHE A 98 -15.38 1.58 -2.39
N GLY A 99 -16.35 2.43 -2.07
CA GLY A 99 -16.91 2.59 -0.74
C GLY A 99 -16.03 3.48 0.16
N PRO A 100 -16.62 4.07 1.23
CA PRO A 100 -15.86 4.86 2.19
C PRO A 100 -14.91 3.98 3.02
N ALA A 101 -13.90 4.61 3.62
CA ALA A 101 -13.00 3.93 4.53
C ALA A 101 -13.74 3.47 5.80
N ARG A 102 -14.03 2.17 5.90
CA ARG A 102 -14.76 1.56 7.04
C ARG A 102 -13.87 0.88 8.08
N VAL A 103 -12.56 0.83 7.83
CA VAL A 103 -11.60 0.09 8.65
C VAL A 103 -10.42 0.96 9.02
N SER A 104 -10.14 1.01 10.32
CA SER A 104 -8.97 1.64 10.93
C SER A 104 -8.05 0.55 11.49
N LEU A 105 -6.86 0.41 10.90
CA LEU A 105 -5.82 -0.55 11.30
C LEU A 105 -4.66 0.15 12.01
N ASN A 106 -4.02 -0.54 12.95
CA ASN A 106 -2.81 -0.07 13.64
C ASN A 106 -2.98 1.28 14.35
N THR A 107 -4.17 1.56 14.91
CA THR A 107 -4.53 2.85 15.52
C THR A 107 -3.65 3.24 16.71
N GLY A 108 -2.95 2.29 17.35
CA GLY A 108 -2.00 2.58 18.42
C GLY A 108 -0.75 3.36 17.98
N SER A 109 -0.55 3.57 16.68
CA SER A 109 0.50 4.46 16.13
C SER A 109 -0.06 5.74 15.52
N ALA A 110 -1.36 6.01 15.65
CA ALA A 110 -1.96 7.25 15.16
C ALA A 110 -1.41 8.47 15.93
N ASN A 111 -1.41 9.63 15.27
CA ASN A 111 -0.95 10.91 15.86
C ASN A 111 -1.99 11.53 16.83
N GLY A 112 -3.10 10.85 17.04
CA GLY A 112 -4.15 11.23 17.97
C GLY A 112 -5.20 10.13 18.09
N GLN A 113 -6.36 10.46 18.65
CA GLN A 113 -7.35 9.46 19.01
C GLN A 113 -8.09 8.93 17.78
N VAL A 114 -7.96 7.63 17.54
CA VAL A 114 -8.70 6.90 16.51
C VAL A 114 -9.34 5.66 17.10
N SER A 115 -10.67 5.58 17.03
CA SER A 115 -11.41 4.40 17.48
C SER A 115 -11.04 3.18 16.64
N PRO A 116 -10.59 2.08 17.26
CA PRO A 116 -10.25 0.86 16.54
C PRO A 116 -11.52 0.17 16.04
N THR A 117 -11.57 -0.20 14.77
CA THR A 117 -12.71 -0.92 14.18
C THR A 117 -12.45 -2.43 14.17
N ARG A 118 -12.21 -3.04 15.34
CA ARG A 118 -11.67 -4.42 15.43
C ARG A 118 -12.52 -5.47 14.71
N ILE A 119 -13.84 -5.42 14.89
CA ILE A 119 -14.78 -6.36 14.25
C ILE A 119 -14.79 -6.17 12.73
N ALA A 120 -14.91 -4.92 12.25
CA ALA A 120 -14.87 -4.62 10.82
C ALA A 120 -13.52 -4.99 10.19
N ALA A 121 -12.41 -4.78 10.91
CA ALA A 121 -11.07 -5.18 10.50
C ALA A 121 -10.96 -6.69 10.33
N PHE A 122 -11.50 -7.47 11.28
CA PHE A 122 -11.51 -8.93 11.20
C PHE A 122 -12.23 -9.42 9.93
N PHE A 123 -13.45 -8.93 9.66
CA PHE A 123 -14.19 -9.31 8.46
C PHE A 123 -13.50 -8.84 7.17
N ALA A 124 -12.88 -7.66 7.16
CA ALA A 124 -12.11 -7.18 6.02
C ALA A 124 -10.90 -8.08 5.73
N ILE A 125 -10.17 -8.50 6.76
CA ILE A 125 -9.04 -9.44 6.63
C ILE A 125 -9.54 -10.78 6.07
N LEU A 126 -10.65 -11.34 6.60
CA LEU A 126 -11.23 -12.57 6.05
C LEU A 126 -11.60 -12.45 4.57
N LYS A 127 -12.20 -11.32 4.17
CA LYS A 127 -12.52 -11.05 2.75
C LYS A 127 -11.26 -11.00 1.89
N ILE A 128 -10.20 -10.33 2.34
CA ILE A 128 -8.91 -10.28 1.64
C ILE A 128 -8.33 -11.69 1.51
N MET A 129 -8.28 -12.46 2.60
CA MET A 129 -7.73 -13.82 2.58
C MET A 129 -8.50 -14.75 1.64
N ARG A 130 -9.84 -14.67 1.64
CA ARG A 130 -10.68 -15.41 0.69
C ARG A 130 -10.35 -15.07 -0.76
N ASN A 131 -10.19 -13.78 -1.08
CA ASN A 131 -9.87 -13.34 -2.44
C ASN A 131 -8.45 -13.77 -2.85
N VAL A 132 -7.47 -13.67 -1.93
CA VAL A 132 -6.09 -14.12 -2.13
C VAL A 132 -6.04 -15.62 -2.40
N LEU A 133 -6.76 -16.42 -1.61
CA LEU A 133 -6.86 -17.87 -1.80
C LEU A 133 -7.53 -18.20 -3.14
N GLY A 134 -8.63 -17.52 -3.49
CA GLY A 134 -9.29 -17.69 -4.79
C GLY A 134 -8.34 -17.42 -5.96
N ALA A 135 -7.58 -16.32 -5.90
CA ALA A 135 -6.60 -15.97 -6.94
C ALA A 135 -5.40 -16.94 -7.01
N ARG A 136 -5.01 -17.52 -5.87
CA ARG A 136 -4.02 -18.60 -5.81
C ARG A 136 -4.50 -19.85 -6.52
N LEU A 137 -5.72 -20.30 -6.20
CA LEU A 137 -6.30 -21.53 -6.74
C LEU A 137 -6.62 -21.42 -8.24
N SER A 138 -7.09 -20.25 -8.70
CA SER A 138 -7.37 -20.02 -10.12
C SER A 138 -6.13 -19.75 -10.97
N GLY A 139 -4.96 -19.53 -10.35
CA GLY A 139 -3.74 -19.12 -11.04
C GLY A 139 -3.69 -17.62 -11.37
N ALA A 140 -4.74 -16.85 -11.08
CA ALA A 140 -4.80 -15.40 -11.34
C ALA A 140 -3.75 -14.60 -10.54
N PHE A 141 -3.11 -15.18 -9.53
CA PHE A 141 -1.96 -14.56 -8.86
C PHE A 141 -0.77 -14.30 -9.80
N LYS A 142 -0.70 -14.99 -10.94
CA LYS A 142 0.31 -14.76 -12.00
C LYS A 142 0.06 -13.46 -12.76
N GLU A 143 -1.17 -12.95 -12.77
CA GLU A 143 -1.53 -11.64 -13.32
C GLU A 143 -1.14 -10.56 -12.30
N ASN A 144 0.12 -10.14 -12.34
CA ASN A 144 0.67 -9.18 -11.39
C ASN A 144 1.62 -8.19 -12.08
N PRO A 145 1.24 -6.91 -12.25
CA PRO A 145 2.04 -5.95 -13.00
C PRO A 145 3.32 -5.51 -12.27
N PHE A 146 3.50 -5.89 -11.01
CA PHE A 146 4.63 -5.47 -10.18
C PHE A 146 5.82 -6.44 -10.19
N PHE A 147 5.66 -7.61 -10.81
CA PHE A 147 6.69 -8.66 -10.87
C PHE A 147 6.91 -9.12 -12.30
N ARG A 148 8.14 -9.56 -12.61
CA ARG A 148 8.43 -10.13 -13.92
C ARG A 148 7.62 -11.43 -14.09
N PRO A 149 7.00 -11.66 -15.27
CA PRO A 149 6.16 -12.82 -15.50
C PRO A 149 6.83 -14.13 -15.07
N GLY A 150 6.11 -14.94 -14.29
CA GLY A 150 6.60 -16.26 -13.83
C GLY A 150 7.68 -16.23 -12.74
N SER A 151 8.02 -15.08 -12.17
CA SER A 151 9.07 -14.96 -11.15
C SER A 151 8.63 -14.16 -9.91
N ALA A 152 9.42 -14.25 -8.84
CA ALA A 152 9.31 -13.38 -7.66
C ALA A 152 10.17 -12.11 -7.78
N VAL A 153 10.73 -11.83 -8.95
CA VAL A 153 11.58 -10.66 -9.16
C VAL A 153 10.70 -9.45 -9.46
N PRO A 154 10.75 -8.38 -8.63
CA PRO A 154 10.00 -7.16 -8.89
C PRO A 154 10.44 -6.51 -10.22
N ILE A 155 9.54 -5.80 -10.91
CA ILE A 155 9.88 -5.14 -12.18
C ILE A 155 10.89 -4.00 -12.02
N VAL A 156 11.06 -3.49 -10.80
CA VAL A 156 12.04 -2.47 -10.42
C VAL A 156 12.83 -2.96 -9.21
N VAL A 157 14.15 -2.80 -9.22
CA VAL A 157 15.00 -3.16 -8.08
C VAL A 157 14.63 -2.27 -6.88
N PRO A 158 14.19 -2.84 -5.74
CA PRO A 158 13.79 -2.03 -4.61
C PRO A 158 14.99 -1.35 -3.94
N HIS A 159 14.88 -0.05 -3.70
CA HIS A 159 15.79 0.65 -2.80
C HIS A 159 15.42 0.30 -1.35
N VAL A 160 16.33 -0.35 -0.63
CA VAL A 160 16.13 -0.68 0.79
C VAL A 160 16.75 0.42 1.64
N LEU A 161 15.96 1.02 2.52
CA LEU A 161 16.45 2.04 3.43
C LEU A 161 17.43 1.45 4.45
N LYS A 162 18.41 2.26 4.85
CA LYS A 162 19.25 1.95 6.00
C LYS A 162 18.41 2.01 7.29
N PRO A 163 18.79 1.26 8.33
CA PRO A 163 18.09 1.32 9.62
C PRO A 163 17.92 2.74 10.15
N ASP A 164 18.97 3.56 10.14
CA ASP A 164 18.93 4.93 10.67
C ASP A 164 17.97 5.84 9.88
N GLU A 165 17.99 5.75 8.55
CA GLU A 165 17.05 6.47 7.69
C GLU A 165 15.60 6.09 8.02
N ARG A 166 15.35 4.79 8.23
CA ARG A 166 14.03 4.29 8.63
C ARG A 166 13.63 4.81 10.02
N HIS A 167 14.52 4.82 11.00
CA HIS A 167 14.24 5.31 12.35
C HIS A 167 13.83 6.78 12.36
N VAL A 168 14.57 7.63 11.64
CA VAL A 168 14.24 9.05 11.44
C VAL A 168 12.85 9.18 10.81
N LEU A 169 12.57 8.44 9.74
CA LEU A 169 11.28 8.48 9.06
C LEU A 169 10.12 7.96 9.92
N ARG A 170 10.34 7.03 10.85
CA ARG A 170 9.30 6.53 11.76
C ARG A 170 9.05 7.46 12.95
N GLY A 171 9.96 8.40 13.23
CA GLY A 171 9.94 9.17 14.47
C GLY A 171 10.19 8.29 15.69
N ASP A 172 11.01 7.25 15.52
CA ASP A 172 11.47 6.42 16.63
C ASP A 172 12.67 7.17 17.26
N THR A 173 12.41 8.01 18.26
CA THR A 173 13.45 8.63 19.12
C THR A 173 13.89 7.67 20.21
#